data_AF-A0A2A2HC08-F1
#
_entry.id   AF-A0A2A2HC08-F1
#
_cell.length_a   1.000
_cell.length_b   1.000
_cell.length_c   1.000
_cell.angle_alpha   90.00
_cell.angle_beta   90.00
_cell.angle_gamma   90.00
#
_symmetry.space_group_name_H-M   'P 1'
#
loop_
_entity.id
_entity.type
_entity.pdbx_description
1 polymer ?
#
loop_
_entity_poly.entity_id
_entity_poly.type
_entity_poly.pdbx_seq_one_letter_code
_entity_poly.pdbx_strand_id
1 'polypeptide(L)'
;MILKYMDYYDKKRVIRYVPEDYPIPYGKENIKKWKVFGSYAYGRGTYGEKTPELIIGKPNQICTETFLSFGPFDTEFEAKAFKKYYNGKFFRALLGILKNTQHSTTSFHIVPLQNFTKKSDIDWSKSISQIDEQLYNKYNLNNEEREFIEKKVE
;
A
#
# COMPACT_ATOMS: atom_id res chain seq x y z
N MET A 1 22.44 17.98 1.90
CA MET A 1 22.03 16.57 1.76
C MET A 1 21.16 16.46 0.51
N ILE A 2 21.03 15.29 -0.13
CA ILE A 2 20.30 15.13 -1.41
C ILE A 2 19.07 14.24 -1.17
N LEU A 3 17.90 14.65 -1.67
CA LEU A 3 16.69 13.83 -1.68
C LEU A 3 16.71 12.91 -2.90
N LYS A 4 16.36 11.64 -2.68
CA LYS A 4 16.22 10.65 -3.74
C LYS A 4 14.76 10.55 -4.11
N TYR A 5 14.42 10.63 -5.40
CA TYR A 5 13.04 10.47 -5.84
C TYR A 5 12.88 9.41 -6.91
N MET A 6 11.72 8.74 -6.85
CA MET A 6 11.28 7.81 -7.88
C MET A 6 10.48 8.53 -8.95
N ASP A 7 10.79 8.21 -10.20
CA ASP A 7 10.16 8.80 -11.37
C ASP A 7 9.92 7.74 -12.46
N TYR A 8 9.13 8.08 -13.46
CA TYR A 8 8.87 7.25 -14.62
C TYR A 8 9.31 8.00 -15.89
N TYR A 9 10.40 7.56 -16.50
CA TYR A 9 10.99 8.18 -17.67
C TYR A 9 11.27 7.13 -18.74
N ASP A 10 10.90 7.42 -19.99
CA ASP A 10 11.05 6.51 -21.13
C ASP A 10 10.56 5.08 -20.85
N LYS A 11 9.31 4.98 -20.35
CA LYS A 11 8.65 3.72 -19.99
C LYS A 11 9.39 2.87 -18.95
N LYS A 12 10.31 3.47 -18.19
CA LYS A 12 11.10 2.79 -17.15
C LYS A 12 11.04 3.57 -15.83
N ARG A 13 11.05 2.84 -14.73
CA ARG A 13 11.24 3.42 -13.40
C ARG A 13 12.69 3.90 -13.30
N VAL A 14 12.88 5.17 -12.97
CA VAL A 14 14.21 5.76 -12.77
C VAL A 14 14.31 6.38 -11.40
N ILE A 15 15.55 6.46 -10.90
CA ILE A 15 15.90 7.13 -9.66
C ILE A 15 16.60 8.42 -10.03
N ARG A 16 16.17 9.52 -9.43
CA ARG A 16 16.77 10.85 -9.60
C ARG A 16 16.98 11.51 -8.25
N TYR A 17 17.61 12.68 -8.27
CA TYR A 17 18.09 13.37 -7.09
C TYR A 17 17.75 14.86 -7.16
N VAL A 18 17.32 15.44 -6.04
CA VAL A 18 17.13 16.90 -5.90
C VAL A 18 17.77 17.40 -4.60
N PRO A 19 18.15 18.68 -4.53
CA PRO A 19 18.56 19.31 -3.28
C PRO A 19 17.49 19.22 -2.19
N GLU A 20 17.89 19.18 -0.93
CA GLU A 20 16.93 19.11 0.21
C GLU A 20 16.10 20.40 0.35
N ASP A 21 16.66 21.54 -0.05
CA ASP A 21 15.99 22.85 -0.11
C ASP A 21 15.13 23.01 -1.37
N TYR A 22 15.01 21.98 -2.22
CA TYR A 22 14.09 22.01 -3.35
C TYR A 22 12.66 22.26 -2.84
N PRO A 23 11.92 23.23 -3.43
CA PRO A 23 10.60 23.61 -2.95
C PRO A 23 9.59 22.51 -3.28
N ILE A 24 9.45 21.53 -2.39
CA ILE A 24 8.45 20.46 -2.49
C ILE A 24 7.09 21.04 -2.09
N PRO A 25 6.09 21.07 -2.99
CA PRO A 25 4.81 21.72 -2.71
C PRO A 25 3.92 20.93 -1.73
N TYR A 26 4.03 19.60 -1.72
CA TYR A 26 3.16 18.71 -0.92
C TYR A 26 3.93 17.55 -0.27
N GLY A 27 3.45 17.04 0.87
CA GLY A 27 4.00 15.83 1.49
C GLY A 27 5.30 16.04 2.29
N LYS A 28 5.57 17.27 2.75
CA LYS A 28 6.79 17.61 3.51
C LYS A 28 6.91 16.80 4.81
N GLU A 29 5.79 16.56 5.47
CA GLU A 29 5.66 15.75 6.68
C GLU A 29 6.10 14.30 6.45
N ASN A 30 5.95 13.81 5.22
CA ASN A 30 6.33 12.44 4.88
C ASN A 30 7.83 12.31 4.59
N ILE A 31 8.56 13.38 4.23
CA ILE A 31 9.95 13.29 3.76
C ILE A 31 10.82 12.50 4.73
N LYS A 32 10.79 12.84 6.03
CA LYS A 32 11.63 12.21 7.07
C LYS A 32 11.07 10.89 7.63
N LYS A 33 9.94 10.42 7.10
CA LYS A 33 9.25 9.20 7.55
C LYS A 33 9.45 8.05 6.58
N TRP A 34 9.10 6.85 7.01
CA TRP A 34 8.94 5.71 6.12
C TRP A 34 7.62 5.84 5.34
N LYS A 35 7.59 5.29 4.13
CA LYS A 35 6.39 5.24 3.28
C LYS A 35 6.46 4.06 2.34
N VAL A 36 5.36 3.78 1.65
CA VAL A 36 5.28 2.74 0.63
C VAL A 36 4.80 3.35 -0.67
N PHE A 37 5.53 3.15 -1.75
CA PHE A 37 5.20 3.65 -3.07
C PHE A 37 4.50 2.58 -3.89
N GLY A 38 3.36 2.93 -4.47
CA GLY A 38 2.59 2.09 -5.40
C GLY A 38 2.37 2.79 -6.73
N SER A 39 2.05 2.02 -7.78
CA SER A 39 1.65 2.61 -9.06
C SER A 39 0.34 3.38 -8.92
N TYR A 40 0.24 4.57 -9.50
CA TYR A 40 -1.00 5.36 -9.49
C TYR A 40 -2.15 4.67 -10.21
N ALA A 41 -1.88 4.12 -11.39
CA ALA A 41 -2.81 3.33 -12.16
C ALA A 41 -2.28 1.91 -12.32
N TYR A 42 -3.13 0.93 -12.04
CA TYR A 42 -2.85 -0.47 -12.32
C TYR A 42 -4.16 -1.25 -12.37
N GLY A 43 -4.14 -2.32 -13.17
CA GLY A 43 -5.21 -3.29 -13.19
C GLY A 43 -5.87 -3.47 -14.54
N ARG A 44 -6.58 -4.58 -14.67
CA ARG A 44 -7.39 -4.94 -15.85
C ARG A 44 -8.88 -5.02 -15.52
N GLY A 45 -9.27 -4.69 -14.29
CA GLY A 45 -10.66 -4.75 -13.82
C GLY A 45 -11.08 -6.14 -13.31
N THR A 46 -10.13 -7.05 -13.09
CA THR A 46 -10.39 -8.34 -12.44
C THR A 46 -10.59 -8.14 -10.94
N TYR A 47 -11.62 -8.77 -10.38
CA TYR A 47 -11.88 -8.71 -8.95
C TYR A 47 -10.70 -9.26 -8.16
N GLY A 48 -10.21 -8.47 -7.21
CA GLY A 48 -9.11 -8.87 -6.35
C GLY A 48 -7.83 -9.21 -7.13
N GLU A 49 -7.48 -8.49 -8.19
CA GLU A 49 -6.25 -8.74 -8.96
C GLU A 49 -4.96 -8.46 -8.18
N LYS A 50 -3.84 -9.04 -8.63
CA LYS A 50 -2.54 -8.84 -7.98
C LYS A 50 -2.04 -7.42 -8.25
N THR A 51 -1.66 -6.74 -7.19
CA THR A 51 -1.15 -5.38 -7.30
C THR A 51 0.31 -5.41 -7.77
N PRO A 52 0.76 -4.42 -8.57
CA PRO A 52 2.17 -4.28 -8.89
C PRO A 52 3.03 -4.20 -7.64
N GLU A 53 4.33 -4.49 -7.80
CA GLU A 53 5.26 -4.43 -6.69
C GLU A 53 5.27 -3.05 -6.02
N LEU A 54 5.00 -3.07 -4.71
CA LEU A 54 5.14 -1.94 -3.81
C LEU A 54 6.59 -1.75 -3.37
N ILE A 55 7.06 -0.51 -3.39
CA ILE A 55 8.43 -0.16 -3.03
C ILE A 55 8.44 0.52 -1.66
N ILE A 56 9.29 0.05 -0.74
CA ILE A 56 9.45 0.69 0.57
C ILE A 56 10.35 1.90 0.43
N GLY A 57 9.79 3.08 0.70
CA GLY A 57 10.50 4.35 0.75
C GLY A 57 11.09 4.60 2.14
N LYS A 58 12.41 4.80 2.17
CA LYS A 58 13.15 5.21 3.38
C LYS A 58 12.93 6.72 3.66
N PRO A 59 13.25 7.20 4.88
CA PRO A 59 13.41 8.64 5.12
C PRO A 59 14.30 9.30 4.05
N ASN A 60 13.95 10.51 3.65
CA ASN A 60 14.56 11.30 2.57
C ASN A 60 14.37 10.72 1.15
N GLN A 61 13.48 9.73 1.00
CA GLN A 61 12.98 9.30 -0.30
C GLN A 61 11.57 9.83 -0.56
N ILE A 62 11.34 10.33 -1.77
CA ILE A 62 10.07 10.89 -2.25
C ILE A 62 9.71 10.29 -3.63
N CYS A 63 8.57 10.68 -4.20
CA CYS A 63 8.17 10.27 -5.55
C CYS A 63 7.54 11.43 -6.32
N THR A 64 7.50 11.31 -7.65
CA THR A 64 6.66 12.16 -8.50
C THR A 64 5.19 11.71 -8.43
N GLU A 65 4.28 12.50 -8.99
CA GLU A 65 2.82 12.25 -8.99
C GLU A 65 2.40 10.94 -9.69
N THR A 66 3.29 10.34 -10.46
CA THR A 66 3.08 9.04 -11.13
C THR A 66 2.97 7.87 -10.14
N PHE A 67 3.40 8.08 -8.89
CA PHE A 67 3.30 7.10 -7.81
C PHE A 67 2.35 7.57 -6.71
N LEU A 68 1.61 6.64 -6.13
CA LEU A 68 0.95 6.84 -4.85
C LEU A 68 1.96 6.65 -3.73
N SER A 69 1.89 7.49 -2.71
CA SER A 69 2.69 7.37 -1.49
C SER A 69 1.76 7.07 -0.31
N PHE A 70 1.90 5.88 0.28
CA PHE A 70 1.18 5.46 1.48
C PHE A 70 2.04 5.69 2.72
N GLY A 71 1.47 6.32 3.74
CA GLY A 71 2.16 6.71 4.98
C GLY A 71 1.55 8.00 5.55
N PRO A 72 2.24 8.68 6.48
CA PRO A 72 3.59 8.36 6.99
C PRO A 72 3.61 7.14 7.93
N PHE A 73 4.75 6.46 7.97
CA PHE A 73 5.08 5.43 8.97
C PHE A 73 6.32 5.84 9.77
N ASP A 74 6.32 5.52 11.06
CA ASP A 74 7.44 5.86 11.95
C ASP A 74 8.60 4.88 11.82
N THR A 75 8.30 3.63 11.49
CA THR A 75 9.29 2.55 11.44
C THR A 75 9.24 1.76 10.12
N GLU A 76 10.37 1.13 9.77
CA GLU A 76 10.42 0.18 8.65
C GLU A 76 9.44 -0.99 8.86
N PHE A 77 9.23 -1.37 10.13
CA PHE A 77 8.29 -2.43 10.50
C PHE A 77 6.86 -2.08 10.08
N GLU A 78 6.39 -0.88 10.40
CA GLU A 78 5.06 -0.41 10.00
C GLU A 78 4.90 -0.36 8.48
N ALA A 79 5.90 0.14 7.74
CA ALA A 79 5.86 0.15 6.28
C ALA A 79 5.81 -1.27 5.68
N LYS A 80 6.55 -2.22 6.27
CA LYS A 80 6.50 -3.65 5.88
C LYS A 80 5.15 -4.29 6.23
N ALA A 81 4.58 -3.95 7.39
CA ALA A 81 3.28 -4.42 7.83
C ALA A 81 2.17 -3.92 6.88
N PHE A 82 2.18 -2.64 6.53
CA PHE A 82 1.28 -2.08 5.51
C PHE A 82 1.46 -2.79 4.16
N LYS A 83 2.69 -3.02 3.70
CA LYS A 83 2.93 -3.75 2.44
C LYS A 83 2.36 -5.17 2.48
N LYS A 84 2.42 -5.88 3.61
CA LYS A 84 1.76 -7.19 3.77
C LYS A 84 0.24 -7.07 3.72
N TYR A 85 -0.32 -6.10 4.44
CA TYR A 85 -1.75 -5.82 4.44
C TYR A 85 -2.29 -5.55 3.04
N TYR A 86 -1.65 -4.64 2.30
CA TYR A 86 -2.03 -4.25 0.95
C TYR A 86 -2.03 -5.43 -0.03
N ASN A 87 -1.08 -6.36 0.13
CA ASN A 87 -0.97 -7.55 -0.72
C ASN A 87 -1.89 -8.70 -0.30
N GLY A 88 -2.52 -8.62 0.88
CA GLY A 88 -3.43 -9.63 1.41
C GLY A 88 -4.72 -9.73 0.63
N LYS A 89 -5.33 -10.91 0.64
CA LYS A 89 -6.61 -11.14 -0.05
C LYS A 89 -7.73 -10.34 0.60
N PHE A 90 -7.70 -10.13 1.91
CA PHE A 90 -8.68 -9.28 2.60
C PHE A 90 -8.71 -7.86 2.03
N PHE A 91 -7.54 -7.22 1.93
CA PHE A 91 -7.42 -5.87 1.37
C PHE A 91 -7.89 -5.82 -0.09
N ARG A 92 -7.42 -6.78 -0.90
CA ARG A 92 -7.71 -6.84 -2.34
C ARG A 92 -9.17 -7.15 -2.63
N ALA A 93 -9.84 -7.93 -1.78
CA ALA A 93 -11.28 -8.17 -1.85
C ALA A 93 -12.05 -6.86 -1.64
N LEU A 94 -11.77 -6.15 -0.55
CA LEU A 94 -12.42 -4.87 -0.26
C LEU A 94 -12.13 -3.83 -1.34
N LEU A 95 -10.89 -3.71 -1.78
CA LEU A 95 -10.53 -2.83 -2.89
C LEU A 95 -11.31 -3.21 -4.16
N GLY A 96 -11.45 -4.51 -4.45
CA GLY A 96 -12.15 -5.04 -5.60
C GLY A 96 -13.65 -4.72 -5.65
N ILE A 97 -14.31 -4.50 -4.49
CA ILE A 97 -15.72 -4.09 -4.44
C ILE A 97 -15.92 -2.71 -5.09
N LEU A 98 -15.01 -1.77 -4.84
CA LEU A 98 -15.09 -0.41 -5.38
C LEU A 98 -14.25 -0.18 -6.64
N LYS A 99 -13.49 -1.19 -7.10
CA LYS A 99 -12.63 -1.07 -8.28
C LYS A 99 -13.43 -1.24 -9.57
N ASN A 100 -14.50 -0.45 -9.72
CA ASN A 100 -15.31 -0.35 -10.93
C ASN A 100 -14.73 0.66 -11.95
N THR A 101 -13.73 1.45 -11.56
CA THR A 101 -13.04 2.43 -12.43
C THR A 101 -11.52 2.36 -12.26
N GLN A 102 -10.77 2.84 -13.26
CA GLN A 102 -9.29 2.80 -13.28
C GLN A 102 -8.60 3.80 -12.32
N HIS A 103 -9.37 4.66 -11.66
CA HIS A 103 -8.84 5.65 -10.72
C HIS A 103 -8.78 5.07 -9.30
N SER A 104 -7.57 4.72 -8.88
CA SER A 104 -7.30 4.04 -7.60
C SER A 104 -7.68 4.85 -6.36
N THR A 105 -7.76 6.18 -6.45
CA THR A 105 -7.88 7.07 -5.28
C THR A 105 -9.25 7.02 -4.60
N THR A 106 -10.33 6.68 -5.31
CA THR A 106 -11.68 6.54 -4.73
C THR A 106 -11.97 5.13 -4.21
N SER A 107 -11.14 4.14 -4.59
CA SER A 107 -11.40 2.73 -4.28
C SER A 107 -11.01 2.34 -2.84
N PHE A 108 -10.24 3.16 -2.13
CA PHE A 108 -9.76 2.84 -0.78
C PHE A 108 -10.75 3.15 0.35
N HIS A 109 -11.87 3.84 0.06
CA HIS A 109 -12.75 4.38 1.11
C HIS A 109 -13.38 3.33 2.03
N ILE A 110 -13.58 2.10 1.56
CA ILE A 110 -14.13 1.00 2.39
C ILE A 110 -13.05 0.10 2.98
N VAL A 111 -11.77 0.38 2.70
CA VAL A 111 -10.67 -0.43 3.18
C VAL A 111 -10.25 0.10 4.55
N PRO A 112 -10.45 -0.66 5.65
CA PRO A 112 -10.25 -0.14 6.99
C PRO A 112 -8.77 0.10 7.27
N LEU A 113 -8.43 1.28 7.79
CA LEU A 113 -7.07 1.58 8.24
C LEU A 113 -6.73 0.73 9.47
N GLN A 114 -5.59 0.03 9.44
CA GLN A 114 -5.13 -0.76 10.58
C GLN A 114 -4.05 -0.03 11.39
N ASN A 115 -3.87 -0.46 12.64
CA ASN A 115 -2.70 -0.12 13.42
C ASN A 115 -1.52 -0.99 12.94
N PHE A 116 -0.48 -0.40 12.35
CA PHE A 116 0.68 -1.15 11.85
C PHE A 116 1.84 -1.25 12.85
N THR A 117 1.66 -0.71 14.06
CA THR A 117 2.70 -0.77 15.10
C THR A 117 2.80 -2.17 15.70
N LYS A 118 3.88 -2.43 16.44
CA LYS A 118 4.07 -3.69 17.19
C LYS A 118 3.02 -3.92 18.31
N LYS A 119 2.24 -2.89 18.67
CA LYS A 119 1.18 -2.96 19.69
C LYS A 119 -0.21 -3.21 19.07
N SER A 120 -0.26 -3.51 17.77
CA SER A 120 -1.49 -3.84 17.06
C SER A 120 -2.15 -5.09 17.64
N ASP A 121 -3.47 -5.19 17.44
CA ASP A 121 -4.24 -6.41 17.64
C ASP A 121 -3.94 -7.49 16.57
N ILE A 122 -3.37 -7.09 15.43
CA ILE A 122 -2.88 -7.99 14.38
C ILE A 122 -1.36 -8.21 14.53
N ASP A 123 -0.93 -9.47 14.55
CA ASP A 123 0.49 -9.84 14.49
C ASP A 123 1.03 -9.75 13.06
N TRP A 124 1.57 -8.58 12.73
CA TRP A 124 2.20 -8.26 11.44
C TRP A 124 3.52 -9.01 11.18
N SER A 125 4.06 -9.75 12.14
CA SER A 125 5.25 -10.58 11.93
C SER A 125 4.95 -11.82 11.08
N LYS A 126 3.69 -12.27 11.07
CA LYS A 126 3.21 -13.49 10.40
C LYS A 126 3.21 -13.40 8.86
N SER A 127 2.94 -14.53 8.21
CA SER A 127 2.76 -14.56 6.75
C SER A 127 1.51 -13.80 6.31
N ILE A 128 1.39 -13.47 5.03
CA ILE A 128 0.21 -12.75 4.50
C ILE A 128 -1.08 -13.56 4.73
N SER A 129 -1.06 -14.87 4.47
CA SER A 129 -2.22 -15.74 4.69
C SER A 129 -2.65 -15.79 6.17
N GLN A 130 -1.70 -15.86 7.09
CA GLN A 130 -2.00 -15.81 8.53
C GLN A 130 -2.49 -14.43 8.99
N ILE A 131 -2.08 -13.35 8.31
CA ILE A 131 -2.60 -12.01 8.55
C ILE A 131 -4.04 -11.90 8.03
N ASP A 132 -4.33 -12.43 6.84
CA ASP A 132 -5.68 -12.48 6.29
C ASP A 132 -6.63 -13.24 7.23
N GLU A 133 -6.22 -14.39 7.79
CA GLU A 133 -7.00 -15.11 8.82
C GLU A 133 -7.31 -14.27 10.06
N GLN A 134 -6.32 -13.53 10.56
CA GLN A 134 -6.52 -12.63 11.70
C GLN A 134 -7.52 -11.50 11.35
N LEU A 135 -7.45 -10.96 10.14
CA LEU A 135 -8.38 -9.92 9.67
C LEU A 135 -9.80 -10.48 9.49
N TYR A 136 -9.95 -11.69 8.93
CA TYR A 136 -11.25 -12.35 8.82
C TYR A 136 -11.91 -12.53 10.19
N ASN A 137 -11.14 -12.93 11.20
CA ASN A 137 -11.63 -13.04 12.57
C ASN A 137 -11.98 -11.68 13.16
N LYS A 138 -11.10 -10.67 13.01
CA LYS A 138 -11.31 -9.30 13.54
C LYS A 138 -12.61 -8.67 13.04
N TYR A 139 -12.94 -8.87 11.77
CA TYR A 139 -14.15 -8.32 11.15
C TYR A 139 -15.34 -9.30 11.13
N ASN A 140 -15.24 -10.42 11.87
CA ASN A 140 -16.31 -11.41 12.00
C ASN A 140 -16.83 -11.97 10.67
N LEU A 141 -15.94 -12.17 9.68
CA LEU A 141 -16.34 -12.79 8.42
C LEU A 141 -16.78 -14.23 8.68
N ASN A 142 -17.92 -14.60 8.11
CA ASN A 142 -18.45 -15.95 8.14
C ASN A 142 -17.71 -16.87 7.15
N ASN A 143 -18.02 -18.17 7.18
CA ASN A 143 -17.32 -19.16 6.35
C ASN A 143 -17.56 -18.94 4.84
N GLU A 144 -18.76 -18.53 4.45
CA GLU A 144 -19.10 -18.28 3.05
C GLU A 144 -18.33 -17.08 2.49
N GLU A 145 -18.22 -16.00 3.28
CA GLU A 145 -17.45 -14.80 2.92
C GLU A 145 -15.96 -15.11 2.79
N ARG A 146 -15.40 -15.87 3.74
CA ARG A 146 -13.99 -16.31 3.69
C ARG A 146 -13.74 -17.15 2.45
N GLU A 147 -14.59 -18.14 2.19
CA GLU A 147 -14.47 -19.01 1.03
C GLU A 147 -14.60 -18.24 -0.28
N PHE A 148 -15.51 -17.26 -0.35
CA PHE A 148 -15.63 -16.37 -1.50
C PHE A 148 -14.33 -15.62 -1.75
N ILE A 149 -13.76 -14.97 -0.73
CA ILE A 149 -12.49 -14.23 -0.86
C ILE A 149 -11.37 -15.18 -1.32
N GLU A 150 -11.24 -16.35 -0.68
CA GLU A 150 -10.17 -17.28 -0.99
C GLU A 150 -10.24 -17.83 -2.42
N LYS A 151 -11.46 -18.05 -2.94
CA LYS A 151 -11.69 -18.57 -4.29
C LYS A 151 -11.69 -17.51 -5.38
N LYS A 152 -12.11 -16.28 -5.08
CA LYS A 152 -12.36 -15.24 -6.10
C LYS A 152 -11.25 -14.22 -6.23
N VAL A 153 -10.43 -14.02 -5.20
CA VAL A 153 -9.26 -13.13 -5.27
C VAL A 153 -8.08 -13.89 -5.90
N GLU A 154 -7.45 -13.27 -6.91
CA GLU A 154 -6.40 -13.85 -7.77
C GLU A 154 -5.02 -14.07 -7.10
#